data_AF-A0A8C4QWU8-F1
#
_entry.id   AF-A0A8C4QWU8-F1
#
_cell.length_a   1.000
_cell.length_b   1.000
_cell.length_c   1.000
_cell.angle_alpha   90.00
_cell.angle_beta   90.00
_cell.angle_gamma   90.00
#
_symmetry.space_group_name_H-M   'P 1'
#
loop_
_entity.id
_entity.type
_entity.pdbx_description
1 polymer ?
#
loop_
_entity_poly.entity_id
_entity_poly.type
_entity_poly.pdbx_seq_one_letter_code
_entity_poly.pdbx_strand_id
1 'polypeptide(L)'
;MAAHSRSVLSSGTSVLFHQSVQAVLQAWPVLQIVVDHGFGGSQSKEKVDWMVDVVERFFIDNKDLHKHEVEDFLEDILNNEFNTLVEDGSLPQVSQQLCTLFHLCQSGRDADVSDHILQLLQASSSTKANVVQAPLVESSSESEVEEFSLPM
;
A
#
# COMPACT_ATOMS: atom_id res chain seq x y z
N MET A 1 -31.05 -4.18 6.98
CA MET A 1 -30.36 -2.88 7.19
C MET A 1 -29.33 -3.11 8.30
N ALA A 2 -28.10 -3.46 7.93
CA ALA A 2 -27.04 -3.60 8.93
C ALA A 2 -26.66 -2.21 9.43
N ALA A 3 -26.78 -1.99 10.74
CA ALA A 3 -26.27 -0.80 11.38
C ALA A 3 -24.75 -0.87 11.32
N HIS A 4 -24.14 -0.19 10.33
CA HIS A 4 -22.69 0.05 10.27
C HIS A 4 -22.33 0.95 11.44
N SER A 5 -22.17 0.32 12.60
CA SER A 5 -21.70 0.99 13.80
C SER A 5 -20.24 1.28 13.50
N ARG A 6 -19.82 2.54 13.31
CA ARG A 6 -18.39 2.88 13.05
C ARG A 6 -17.51 2.46 14.23
N SER A 7 -16.23 2.19 13.97
CA SER A 7 -15.22 2.06 15.02
C SER A 7 -14.89 3.46 15.53
N VAL A 8 -15.30 3.78 16.76
CA VAL A 8 -15.07 5.11 17.33
C VAL A 8 -13.77 5.07 18.12
N LEU A 9 -12.67 5.48 17.47
CA LEU A 9 -11.43 5.82 18.16
C LEU A 9 -11.57 7.20 18.83
N SER A 10 -10.94 7.39 19.98
CA SER A 10 -10.73 8.72 20.56
C SER A 10 -9.83 9.57 19.64
N SER A 11 -9.93 10.90 19.72
CA SER A 11 -9.10 11.80 18.91
C SER A 11 -7.60 11.51 19.06
N GLY A 12 -7.12 11.18 20.25
CA GLY A 12 -5.71 10.82 20.49
C GLY A 12 -5.31 9.51 19.81
N THR A 13 -6.16 8.48 19.90
CA THR A 13 -5.94 7.18 19.27
C THR A 13 -6.04 7.22 17.75
N SER A 14 -6.88 8.10 17.18
CA SER A 14 -6.96 8.28 15.72
C SER A 14 -5.66 8.85 15.17
N VAL A 15 -5.09 9.87 15.85
CA VAL A 15 -3.79 10.44 15.45
C VAL A 15 -2.69 9.39 15.54
N LEU A 16 -2.67 8.58 16.61
CA LEU A 16 -1.72 7.47 16.75
C LEU A 16 -1.88 6.42 15.66
N PHE A 17 -3.13 6.09 15.30
CA PHE A 17 -3.40 5.13 14.25
C PHE A 17 -2.98 5.67 12.88
N HIS A 18 -3.26 6.93 12.57
CA HIS A 18 -2.76 7.60 11.38
C HIS A 18 -1.23 7.52 11.27
N GLN A 19 -0.52 7.86 12.36
CA GLN A 19 0.94 7.74 12.43
C GLN A 19 1.42 6.29 12.24
N SER A 20 0.65 5.31 12.72
CA SER A 20 0.93 3.89 12.53
C SER A 20 0.83 3.49 11.07
N VAL A 21 -0.27 3.86 10.39
CA VAL A 21 -0.46 3.61 8.96
C VAL A 21 0.69 4.24 8.17
N GLN A 22 1.01 5.49 8.46
CA GLN A 22 2.10 6.21 7.82
C GLN A 22 3.44 5.49 8.00
N ALA A 23 3.78 5.09 9.22
CA ALA A 23 5.04 4.39 9.51
C ALA A 23 5.13 3.02 8.83
N VAL A 24 4.03 2.26 8.79
CA VAL A 24 3.98 0.95 8.11
C VAL A 24 4.17 1.13 6.60
N LEU A 25 3.46 2.05 5.97
CA LEU A 25 3.57 2.28 4.52
C LEU A 25 4.95 2.85 4.14
N GLN A 26 5.55 3.71 4.97
CA GLN A 26 6.91 4.21 4.76
C GLN A 26 7.97 3.11 4.91
N ALA A 27 7.80 2.22 5.88
CA ALA A 27 8.69 1.08 6.09
C ALA A 27 8.54 0.00 5.02
N TRP A 28 7.47 0.03 4.22
CA TRP A 28 7.20 -0.97 3.20
C TRP A 28 8.05 -0.72 1.95
N PRO A 29 9.01 -1.60 1.63
CA PRO A 29 9.97 -1.31 0.56
C PRO A 29 9.35 -1.26 -0.84
N VAL A 30 8.22 -1.94 -1.05
CA VAL A 30 7.47 -1.89 -2.31
C VAL A 30 7.07 -0.46 -2.64
N LEU A 31 6.54 0.30 -1.67
CA LEU A 31 6.14 1.69 -1.90
C LEU A 31 7.34 2.61 -2.14
N GLN A 32 8.49 2.33 -1.52
CA GLN A 32 9.72 3.07 -1.83
C GLN A 32 10.12 2.86 -3.29
N ILE A 33 10.09 1.62 -3.77
CA ILE A 33 10.46 1.30 -5.16
C ILE A 33 9.45 1.86 -6.15
N VAL A 34 8.16 1.82 -5.82
CA VAL A 34 7.09 2.47 -6.60
C VAL A 34 7.40 3.96 -6.81
N VAL A 35 7.82 4.67 -5.75
CA VAL A 35 8.17 6.08 -5.83
C VAL A 35 9.48 6.30 -6.59
N ASP A 36 10.53 5.51 -6.29
CA ASP A 36 11.85 5.62 -6.92
C ASP A 36 11.80 5.33 -8.43
N HIS A 37 10.98 4.37 -8.86
CA HIS A 37 10.83 3.98 -10.28
C HIS A 37 9.73 4.78 -11.00
N GLY A 38 8.99 5.65 -10.30
CA GLY A 38 7.95 6.48 -10.89
C GLY A 38 6.68 5.70 -11.29
N PHE A 39 6.43 4.56 -10.66
CA PHE A 39 5.19 3.81 -10.84
C PHE A 39 4.01 4.64 -10.31
N GLY A 40 2.91 4.71 -11.08
CA GLY A 40 1.79 5.62 -10.79
C GLY A 40 1.97 7.06 -11.28
N GLY A 41 3.07 7.36 -12.00
CA GLY A 41 3.32 8.64 -12.67
C GLY A 41 4.09 9.66 -11.82
N SER A 42 4.16 10.91 -12.29
CA SER A 42 4.92 12.00 -11.64
C SER A 42 4.43 12.38 -10.24
N GLN A 43 3.26 11.89 -9.84
CA GLN A 43 2.62 12.14 -8.55
C GLN A 43 2.70 10.93 -7.60
N SER A 44 3.55 9.94 -7.87
CA SER A 44 3.70 8.72 -7.04
C SER A 44 3.85 9.04 -5.55
N LYS A 45 4.65 10.05 -5.19
CA LYS A 45 4.82 10.49 -3.81
C LYS A 45 3.54 11.06 -3.17
N GLU A 46 2.77 11.85 -3.92
CA GLU A 46 1.50 12.42 -3.44
C GLU A 46 0.44 11.32 -3.27
N LYS A 47 0.44 10.34 -4.17
CA LYS A 47 -0.42 9.15 -4.04
C LYS A 47 -0.09 8.32 -2.81
N VAL A 48 1.17 8.19 -2.42
CA VAL A 48 1.53 7.49 -1.17
C VAL A 48 0.99 8.23 0.06
N ASP A 49 1.06 9.56 0.08
CA ASP A 49 0.48 10.37 1.16
C ASP A 49 -1.04 10.19 1.23
N TRP A 50 -1.72 10.29 0.08
CA TRP A 50 -3.15 10.02 -0.05
C TRP A 50 -3.54 8.60 0.38
N MET A 51 -2.69 7.60 0.09
CA MET A 51 -2.92 6.21 0.48
C MET A 51 -2.95 6.05 2.01
N VAL A 52 -2.17 6.83 2.76
CA VAL A 52 -2.23 6.82 4.24
C VAL A 52 -3.63 7.21 4.72
N ASP A 53 -4.19 8.31 4.21
CA ASP A 53 -5.51 8.80 4.60
C ASP A 53 -6.62 7.81 4.23
N VAL A 54 -6.53 7.22 3.03
CA VAL A 54 -7.53 6.28 2.54
C VAL A 54 -7.51 4.97 3.33
N VAL A 55 -6.32 4.44 3.65
CA VAL A 55 -6.17 3.26 4.50
C VAL A 55 -6.68 3.55 5.90
N GLU A 56 -6.30 4.68 6.51
CA GLU A 56 -6.82 5.07 7.83
C GLU A 56 -8.36 5.08 7.83
N ARG A 57 -8.95 5.73 6.81
CA ARG A 57 -10.39 5.85 6.68
C ARG A 57 -11.07 4.50 6.48
N PHE A 58 -10.46 3.60 5.71
CA PHE A 58 -10.97 2.24 5.52
C PHE A 58 -11.11 1.50 6.85
N PHE A 59 -10.14 1.62 7.76
CA PHE A 59 -10.22 1.04 9.09
C PHE A 59 -11.24 1.70 10.01
N ILE A 60 -11.44 3.02 9.89
CA ILE A 60 -12.42 3.74 10.72
C ILE A 60 -13.86 3.46 10.27
N ASP A 61 -14.08 3.38 8.95
CA ASP A 61 -15.42 3.20 8.37
C ASP A 61 -15.89 1.74 8.42
N ASN A 62 -14.98 0.77 8.49
CA ASN A 62 -15.31 -0.65 8.60
C ASN A 62 -15.08 -1.20 10.03
N LYS A 63 -15.79 -2.27 10.36
CA LYS A 63 -15.62 -3.02 11.61
C LYS A 63 -15.13 -4.41 11.35
N ASP A 64 -14.39 -4.94 12.31
CA ASP A 64 -13.94 -6.33 12.32
C ASP A 64 -13.18 -6.72 11.05
N LEU A 65 -12.43 -5.77 10.48
CA LEU A 65 -11.64 -5.99 9.28
C LEU A 65 -10.68 -7.15 9.49
N HIS A 66 -10.82 -8.15 8.63
CA HIS A 66 -9.91 -9.25 8.55
C HIS A 66 -8.70 -8.89 7.66
N LYS A 67 -7.60 -9.60 7.92
CA LYS A 67 -6.35 -9.43 7.15
C LYS A 67 -6.58 -9.48 5.63
N HIS A 68 -7.39 -10.42 5.14
CA HIS A 68 -7.63 -10.61 3.70
C HIS A 68 -8.38 -9.41 3.10
N GLU A 69 -9.30 -8.78 3.82
CA GLU A 69 -10.02 -7.59 3.33
C GLU A 69 -9.07 -6.40 3.19
N VAL A 70 -8.12 -6.26 4.12
CA VAL A 70 -7.09 -5.21 4.05
C VAL A 70 -6.10 -5.52 2.93
N GLU A 71 -5.75 -6.79 2.74
CA GLU A 71 -4.87 -7.27 1.68
C GLU A 71 -5.44 -6.97 0.29
N ASP A 72 -6.68 -7.39 0.04
CA ASP A 72 -7.40 -7.12 -1.22
C ASP A 72 -7.51 -5.60 -1.48
N PHE A 73 -7.81 -4.81 -0.43
CA PHE A 73 -7.92 -3.36 -0.56
C PHE A 73 -6.59 -2.68 -0.92
N LEU A 74 -5.48 -3.10 -0.30
CA LEU A 74 -4.16 -2.57 -0.61
C LEU A 74 -3.71 -3.00 -2.01
N GLU A 75 -4.01 -4.24 -2.42
CA GLU A 75 -3.73 -4.74 -3.76
C GLU A 75 -4.46 -3.93 -4.83
N ASP A 76 -5.75 -3.65 -4.63
CA ASP A 76 -6.54 -2.82 -5.55
C ASP A 76 -5.93 -1.42 -5.72
N ILE A 77 -5.47 -0.79 -4.62
CA ILE A 77 -4.82 0.53 -4.70
C ILE A 77 -3.50 0.43 -5.47
N LEU A 78 -2.65 -0.55 -5.18
CA LEU A 78 -1.37 -0.74 -5.84
C LEU A 78 -1.53 -1.00 -7.35
N ASN A 79 -2.53 -1.80 -7.72
CA ASN A 79 -2.83 -2.08 -9.11
C ASN A 79 -3.42 -0.87 -9.84
N ASN A 80 -4.42 -0.21 -9.25
CA ASN A 80 -5.15 0.86 -9.94
C ASN A 80 -4.40 2.19 -9.95
N GLU A 81 -3.78 2.57 -8.83
CA GLU A 81 -3.14 3.87 -8.67
C GLU A 81 -1.65 3.86 -9.02
N PHE A 82 -0.99 2.75 -8.76
CA PHE A 82 0.46 2.62 -8.97
C PHE A 82 0.82 1.66 -10.11
N ASN A 83 -0.14 0.98 -10.72
CA ASN A 83 0.10 -0.02 -11.78
C ASN A 83 1.16 -1.06 -11.36
N THR A 84 1.09 -1.50 -10.10
CA THR A 84 2.09 -2.34 -9.44
C THR A 84 1.43 -3.58 -8.86
N LEU A 85 1.95 -4.75 -9.24
CA LEU A 85 1.60 -6.05 -8.65
C LEU A 85 2.66 -6.43 -7.61
N VAL A 86 2.21 -6.91 -6.45
CA VAL A 86 3.09 -7.26 -5.32
C VAL A 86 3.07 -8.76 -5.09
N GLU A 87 4.14 -9.44 -5.48
CA GLU A 87 4.27 -10.90 -5.40
C GLU A 87 5.37 -11.37 -4.43
N ASP A 88 6.02 -10.45 -3.71
CA ASP A 88 7.12 -10.80 -2.78
C ASP A 88 6.64 -11.34 -1.43
N GLY A 89 5.32 -11.40 -1.22
CA GLY A 89 4.71 -11.85 0.03
C GLY A 89 4.71 -10.80 1.15
N SER A 90 5.12 -9.56 0.87
CA SER A 90 5.06 -8.46 1.85
C SER A 90 3.65 -7.91 2.08
N LEU A 91 2.79 -7.91 1.05
CA LEU A 91 1.41 -7.45 1.12
C LEU A 91 0.62 -8.08 2.30
N PRO A 92 0.57 -9.42 2.47
CA PRO A 92 -0.09 -10.04 3.61
C PRO A 92 0.54 -9.66 4.96
N GLN A 93 1.84 -9.40 5.00
CA GLN A 93 2.56 -9.05 6.24
C GLN A 93 2.18 -7.64 6.69
N VAL A 94 2.20 -6.69 5.75
CA VAL A 94 1.76 -5.30 5.96
C VAL A 94 0.31 -5.24 6.41
N SER A 95 -0.57 -5.98 5.74
CA SER A 95 -1.99 -6.07 6.08
C SER A 95 -2.19 -6.55 7.52
N GLN A 96 -1.46 -7.59 7.93
CA GLN A 96 -1.51 -8.11 9.30
C GLN A 96 -0.99 -7.09 10.33
N GLN A 97 0.08 -6.35 10.00
CA GLN A 97 0.60 -5.31 10.89
C GLN A 97 -0.41 -4.19 11.11
N LEU A 98 -1.06 -3.70 10.04
CA LEU A 98 -2.10 -2.68 10.13
C LEU A 98 -3.27 -3.14 11.00
N CYS A 99 -3.77 -4.37 10.77
CA CYS A 99 -4.80 -4.97 11.62
C CYS A 99 -4.36 -5.02 13.09
N THR A 100 -3.12 -5.43 13.37
CA THR A 100 -2.61 -5.53 14.75
C THR A 100 -2.56 -4.16 15.43
N LEU A 101 -2.04 -3.15 14.75
CA LEU A 101 -1.96 -1.78 15.26
C LEU A 101 -3.36 -1.20 15.52
N PHE A 102 -4.30 -1.43 14.61
CA PHE A 102 -5.68 -1.00 14.80
C PHE A 102 -6.33 -1.67 16.03
N HIS A 103 -6.11 -2.98 16.24
CA HIS A 103 -6.61 -3.67 17.43
C HIS A 103 -5.99 -3.14 18.73
N LEU A 104 -4.70 -2.78 18.73
CA LEU A 104 -4.05 -2.16 19.87
C LEU A 104 -4.65 -0.78 20.18
N CYS A 105 -4.89 0.04 19.15
CA CYS A 105 -5.58 1.34 19.29
C CYS A 105 -7.00 1.16 19.87
N GLN A 106 -7.77 0.18 19.40
CA GLN A 106 -9.10 -0.12 19.94
C GLN A 106 -9.06 -0.61 21.39
N SER A 107 -7.97 -1.27 21.78
CA SER A 107 -7.76 -1.77 23.15
C SER A 107 -7.21 -0.71 24.11
N GLY A 108 -6.94 0.51 23.65
CA GLY A 108 -6.33 1.59 24.44
C GLY A 108 -4.86 1.33 24.80
N ARG A 109 -4.17 0.51 24.00
CA ARG A 109 -2.75 0.15 24.19
C ARG A 109 -1.82 1.09 23.43
N ASP A 110 -2.01 2.38 23.65
CA ASP A 110 -1.36 3.47 22.90
C ASP A 110 0.17 3.45 23.03
N ALA A 111 0.69 3.01 24.18
CA ALA A 111 2.12 2.87 24.42
C ALA A 111 2.75 1.78 23.54
N ASP A 112 2.08 0.64 23.37
CA ASP A 112 2.54 -0.45 22.51
C ASP A 112 2.51 -0.03 21.03
N VAL A 113 1.47 0.71 20.62
CA VAL A 113 1.39 1.29 19.27
C VAL A 113 2.57 2.23 19.02
N SER A 114 2.84 3.12 19.97
CA SER A 114 3.95 4.09 19.86
C SER A 114 5.32 3.41 19.79
N ASP A 115 5.55 2.37 20.61
CA ASP A 115 6.79 1.58 20.57
C ASP A 115 6.97 0.87 19.22
N HIS A 116 5.88 0.30 18.68
CA HIS A 116 5.91 -0.33 17.36
C HIS A 116 6.22 0.65 16.23
N ILE A 117 5.63 1.87 16.27
CA ILE A 117 5.97 2.95 15.33
C ILE A 117 7.46 3.26 15.38
N LEU A 118 8.03 3.44 16.59
CA LEU A 118 9.45 3.72 16.75
C LEU A 118 10.32 2.60 16.17
N GLN A 119 9.93 1.34 16.38
CA GLN A 119 10.65 0.19 15.82
C GLN A 119 10.63 0.17 14.29
N LEU A 120 9.49 0.49 13.67
CA LEU A 120 9.37 0.58 12.20
C LEU A 120 10.26 1.69 11.63
N LEU A 121 10.27 2.87 12.26
CA LEU A 121 11.11 3.99 11.83
C LEU A 121 12.62 3.66 11.93
N GLN A 122 13.02 2.88 12.93
CA GLN A 122 14.40 2.41 13.06
C GLN A 122 14.77 1.35 12.00
N ALA A 123 13.87 0.40 11.72
CA ALA A 123 14.09 -0.65 10.72
C ALA A 123 14.18 -0.12 9.28
N SER A 124 13.41 0.94 8.98
CA SER A 124 13.39 1.63 7.68
C SER A 124 14.74 2.22 7.30
N SER A 125 15.62 2.51 8.27
CA SER A 125 16.96 3.04 8.02
C SER A 125 17.97 1.96 7.55
N SER A 126 17.57 0.68 7.46
CA SER A 126 18.52 -0.43 7.29
C SER A 126 18.23 -1.41 6.15
N THR A 127 17.07 -1.40 5.48
CA THR A 127 16.70 -2.47 4.53
C THR A 127 16.65 -2.03 3.06
N LYS A 128 17.44 -2.69 2.21
CA LYS A 128 17.33 -2.63 0.73
C LYS A 128 16.40 -3.76 0.27
N ALA A 129 15.37 -3.47 -0.54
CA ALA A 129 14.53 -4.49 -1.17
C ALA A 129 14.65 -4.47 -2.71
N ASN A 130 14.24 -5.57 -3.33
CA ASN A 130 14.29 -5.81 -4.77
C ASN A 130 12.86 -6.08 -5.27
N VAL A 131 12.33 -5.25 -6.18
CA VAL A 131 11.01 -5.43 -6.81
C VAL A 131 11.20 -5.55 -8.32
N VAL A 132 10.48 -6.49 -8.93
CA VAL A 132 10.51 -6.75 -10.38
C VAL A 132 9.19 -6.28 -10.97
N GLN A 133 9.24 -5.57 -12.10
CA GLN A 133 8.07 -5.08 -12.82
C GLN A 133 7.36 -6.22 -13.56
N ALA A 134 6.03 -6.24 -13.57
CA ALA A 134 5.25 -7.12 -14.43
C ALA A 134 5.54 -6.83 -15.93
N PRO A 135 5.60 -7.85 -16.80
CA PRO A 135 5.94 -7.64 -18.21
C PRO A 135 4.90 -6.75 -18.89
N LEU A 136 5.37 -5.68 -19.53
CA LEU A 136 4.59 -4.86 -20.43
C LEU A 136 4.12 -5.74 -21.59
N VAL A 137 2.81 -5.96 -21.73
CA VAL A 137 2.24 -6.51 -22.96
C VAL A 137 2.53 -5.50 -24.08
N GLU A 138 3.45 -5.85 -24.98
CA GLU A 138 3.75 -5.06 -26.16
C GLU A 138 2.47 -4.89 -26.98
N SER A 139 1.91 -3.68 -26.95
CA SER A 139 0.88 -3.26 -27.90
C SER A 139 1.52 -3.26 -29.28
N SER A 140 1.25 -4.32 -30.05
CA SER A 140 1.65 -4.46 -31.45
C SER A 140 1.21 -3.22 -32.23
N SER A 141 2.18 -2.39 -32.60
CA SER A 141 2.00 -1.39 -33.65
C SER A 141 2.49 -2.00 -34.95
N GLU A 142 1.55 -2.65 -35.66
CA GLU A 142 1.72 -3.07 -37.04
C GLU A 142 2.03 -1.83 -37.89
N SER A 143 3.27 -1.75 -38.39
CA SER A 143 3.66 -0.75 -39.39
C SER A 143 3.81 -1.47 -40.71
N GLU A 144 2.81 -1.34 -41.58
CA GLU A 144 2.88 -1.74 -42.98
C GLU A 144 4.00 -0.98 -43.70
N VAL A 145 4.91 -1.71 -44.34
CA VAL A 145 5.69 -1.22 -45.49
C VAL A 145 5.65 -2.27 -46.59
N GLU A 146 4.82 -2.00 -47.61
CA GLU A 146 4.87 -2.64 -48.93
C GLU A 146 6.11 -2.17 -49.73
N GLU A 147 6.37 -2.90 -50.82
CA GLU A 147 7.22 -2.55 -51.99
C GLU A 147 8.66 -3.15 -51.96
N PHE A 148 9.19 -3.96 -52.91
CA PHE A 148 8.76 -4.45 -54.22
C PHE A 148 9.83 -5.38 -54.82
N SER A 149 9.38 -6.50 -55.39
CA SER A 149 9.99 -7.33 -56.46
C SER A 149 11.49 -7.67 -56.43
N LEU A 150 11.79 -8.95 -56.12
CA LEU A 150 12.79 -9.75 -56.86
C LEU A 150 12.06 -10.43 -58.03
N PRO A 151 12.62 -10.50 -59.26
CA PRO A 151 13.70 -11.45 -59.60
C PRO A 151 14.71 -10.87 -60.63
N MET A 152 15.82 -11.48 -61.05
CA MET A 152 16.34 -12.85 -61.01
C MET A 152 17.88 -12.77 -61.03
#